data_AF-A0A2H3JZF4-F1
#
_entry.id   AF-A0A2H3JZF4-F1
#
_cell.length_a   1.000
_cell.length_b   1.000
_cell.length_c   1.000
_cell.angle_alpha   90.00
_cell.angle_beta   90.00
_cell.angle_gamma   90.00
#
_symmetry.space_group_name_H-M   'P 1'
#
loop_
_entity.id
_entity.type
_entity.pdbx_description
1 polymer ?
#
loop_
_entity_poly.entity_id
_entity_poly.type
_entity_poly.pdbx_seq_one_letter_code
_entity_poly.pdbx_strand_id
1 'polypeptide(L)'
;MEVYLVAGLQGVVSNYVEEVLELKKQTAALILCKLNETAKTKVARMIYTNFDSTITAKYGIIVEGWPLTDFCCPSDVGSHNELLILSRVFETGTTRFHLLSSEEFKRWKEERLPVATPVRPSTDPAQSQSDNPTPSTVPVHVDTPPPTSTVIFSLPQPPTPALSVPSTTQCPSLPEPPEPASSPPLSMPFAPPPLPPPTLLPAHYATQHSLLVLSLGGEDHAGNKQKHATPISAMFINTVTMENGLGITIPMKTCKVRSDKGIKHGPRRPQSGGRENVPIEAANSLQT
;
A
#
# COMPACT_ATOMS: atom_id res chain seq x y z
N MET A 1 -27.29 -16.91 -32.21
CA MET A 1 -27.13 -15.63 -31.49
C MET A 1 -26.53 -15.90 -30.09
N GLU A 2 -25.54 -16.79 -29.99
CA GLU A 2 -25.07 -17.34 -28.70
C GLU A 2 -23.56 -17.11 -28.45
N VAL A 3 -22.85 -16.54 -29.42
CA VAL A 3 -21.39 -16.31 -29.34
C VAL A 3 -21.04 -15.09 -28.45
N TYR A 4 -22.01 -14.20 -28.20
CA TYR A 4 -21.77 -12.96 -27.44
C TYR A 4 -21.65 -13.17 -25.91
N LEU A 5 -22.18 -14.28 -25.38
CA LEU A 5 -22.16 -14.57 -23.94
C LEU A 5 -20.81 -15.11 -23.44
N VAL A 6 -19.99 -15.71 -24.32
CA VAL A 6 -18.71 -16.30 -23.93
C VAL A 6 -17.57 -15.26 -23.94
N ALA A 7 -17.68 -14.20 -24.74
CA ALA A 7 -16.69 -13.13 -24.80
C ALA A 7 -16.90 -12.02 -23.74
N GLY A 8 -18.12 -11.85 -23.22
CA GLY A 8 -18.47 -10.71 -22.37
C GLY A 8 -17.88 -10.73 -20.97
N LEU A 9 -17.80 -11.89 -20.30
CA LEU A 9 -17.39 -11.94 -18.90
C LEU A 9 -15.86 -11.87 -18.72
N GLN A 10 -15.10 -12.50 -19.63
CA GLN A 10 -13.64 -12.53 -19.56
C GLN A 10 -13.02 -11.15 -19.80
N GLY A 11 -13.63 -10.33 -20.66
CA GLY A 11 -13.16 -8.97 -20.94
C GLY A 11 -13.26 -8.04 -19.74
N VAL A 12 -14.34 -8.14 -18.96
CA VAL A 12 -14.59 -7.29 -17.80
C VAL A 12 -13.57 -7.54 -16.68
N VAL A 13 -13.25 -8.81 -16.40
CA VAL A 13 -12.28 -9.17 -15.35
C VAL A 13 -10.86 -8.71 -15.74
N SER A 14 -10.47 -8.90 -17.00
CA SER A 14 -9.16 -8.44 -17.48
C SER A 14 -9.02 -6.92 -17.38
N ASN A 15 -10.06 -6.18 -17.73
CA ASN A 15 -10.08 -4.72 -17.61
C ASN A 15 -9.91 -4.26 -16.15
N TYR A 16 -10.61 -4.89 -15.21
CA TYR A 16 -10.48 -4.54 -13.79
C TYR A 16 -9.07 -4.77 -13.24
N VAL A 17 -8.42 -5.89 -13.61
CA VAL A 17 -7.03 -6.17 -13.19
C VAL A 17 -6.08 -5.10 -13.75
N GLU A 18 -6.27 -4.69 -15.00
CA GLU A 18 -5.49 -3.63 -15.64
C GLU A 18 -5.70 -2.27 -14.95
N GLU A 19 -6.95 -1.91 -14.65
CA GLU A 19 -7.29 -0.70 -13.90
C GLU A 19 -6.63 -0.67 -12.52
N VAL A 20 -6.69 -1.77 -11.77
CA VAL A 20 -6.03 -1.87 -10.45
C VAL A 20 -4.51 -1.72 -10.59
N LEU A 21 -3.90 -2.32 -11.61
CA LEU A 21 -2.45 -2.22 -11.83
C LEU A 21 -2.02 -0.79 -12.20
N GLU A 22 -2.77 -0.11 -13.06
CA GLU A 22 -2.48 1.28 -13.42
C GLU A 22 -2.69 2.20 -12.21
N LEU A 23 -3.74 1.99 -11.42
CA LEU A 23 -3.99 2.76 -10.21
C LEU A 23 -2.89 2.58 -9.16
N LYS A 24 -2.36 1.36 -8.99
CA LYS A 24 -1.20 1.09 -8.13
C LYS A 24 0.04 1.86 -8.59
N LYS A 25 0.31 1.85 -9.90
CA LYS A 25 1.44 2.56 -10.51
C LYS A 25 1.31 4.07 -10.35
N GLN A 26 0.13 4.62 -10.63
CA GLN A 26 -0.16 6.04 -10.46
C GLN A 26 0.01 6.48 -9.01
N THR A 27 -0.57 5.73 -8.07
CA THR A 27 -0.47 6.02 -6.63
C THR A 27 0.98 5.96 -6.14
N ALA A 28 1.74 4.94 -6.56
CA ALA A 28 3.15 4.83 -6.21
C ALA A 28 3.99 6.00 -6.76
N ALA A 29 3.72 6.45 -7.99
CA ALA A 29 4.37 7.61 -8.59
C ALA A 29 4.01 8.91 -7.85
N LEU A 30 2.74 9.08 -7.47
CA LEU A 30 2.26 10.24 -6.71
C LEU A 30 2.95 10.34 -5.34
N ILE A 31 3.00 9.23 -4.59
CA ILE A 31 3.66 9.17 -3.28
C ILE A 31 5.16 9.53 -3.41
N LEU A 32 5.86 8.97 -4.40
CA LEU A 32 7.26 9.28 -4.63
C LEU A 32 7.49 10.74 -5.04
N CYS A 33 6.58 11.31 -5.83
CA CYS A 33 6.62 12.73 -6.20
C CYS A 33 6.48 13.62 -4.97
N LYS A 34 5.47 13.36 -4.12
CA LYS A 34 5.24 14.11 -2.87
C LYS A 34 6.37 13.96 -1.86
N LEU A 35 7.00 12.79 -1.79
CA LEU A 35 8.20 12.59 -0.97
C LEU A 35 9.33 13.49 -1.47
N ASN A 36 9.60 13.49 -2.77
CA ASN A 36 10.66 14.30 -3.37
C ASN A 36 10.40 15.80 -3.31
N GLU A 37 9.14 16.23 -3.31
CA GLU A 37 8.75 17.62 -3.10
C GLU A 37 9.11 18.08 -1.67
N THR A 38 8.94 17.20 -0.69
CA THR A 38 9.23 17.48 0.72
C THR A 38 10.71 17.28 1.07
N ALA A 39 11.33 16.28 0.45
CA ALA A 39 12.74 16.01 0.60
C ALA A 39 13.55 17.08 -0.14
N LYS A 40 14.48 17.74 0.57
CA LYS A 40 15.48 18.64 -0.05
C LYS A 40 16.46 17.89 -0.99
N THR A 41 16.26 16.59 -1.21
CA THR A 41 17.14 15.70 -1.96
C THR A 41 16.30 14.69 -2.74
N LYS A 42 16.76 14.36 -3.95
CA LYS A 42 16.10 13.37 -4.80
C LYS A 42 16.25 11.96 -4.23
N VAL A 43 15.16 11.39 -3.75
CA VAL A 43 15.04 10.00 -3.32
C VAL A 43 14.72 9.14 -4.55
N ALA A 44 15.61 8.19 -4.86
CA ALA A 44 15.49 7.36 -6.05
C ALA A 44 14.30 6.37 -6.00
N ARG A 45 13.96 5.90 -4.80
CA ARG A 45 12.91 4.89 -4.59
C ARG A 45 12.27 5.07 -3.22
N MET A 46 10.95 4.95 -3.16
CA MET A 46 10.20 4.90 -1.91
C MET A 46 10.43 3.56 -1.19
N ILE A 47 10.86 3.61 0.08
CA ILE A 47 11.09 2.43 0.92
C ILE A 47 10.02 2.41 2.01
N TYR A 48 9.14 1.41 1.98
CA TYR A 48 8.07 1.27 2.97
C TYR A 48 8.51 0.45 4.18
N THR A 49 9.45 -0.48 4.01
CA THR A 49 9.99 -1.30 5.09
C THR A 49 11.03 -0.54 5.89
N ASN A 50 10.88 -0.51 7.22
CA ASN A 50 11.74 0.30 8.10
C ASN A 50 11.84 1.76 7.60
N PHE A 51 10.69 2.34 7.22
CA PHE A 51 10.60 3.73 6.74
C PHE A 51 11.32 4.69 7.69
N ASP A 52 11.12 4.49 8.99
CA ASP A 52 11.79 5.21 10.05
C ASP A 52 13.32 5.19 9.97
N SER A 53 13.92 4.01 9.80
CA SER A 53 15.37 3.85 9.78
C SER A 53 16.00 4.31 8.46
N THR A 54 15.26 4.23 7.36
CA THR A 54 15.81 4.48 6.01
C THR A 54 15.51 5.87 5.48
N ILE A 55 14.29 6.36 5.71
CA ILE A 55 13.81 7.65 5.24
C ILE A 55 13.88 8.67 6.38
N THR A 56 13.21 8.41 7.51
CA THR A 56 13.17 9.39 8.61
C THR A 56 14.55 9.65 9.18
N ALA A 57 15.35 8.63 9.47
CA ALA A 57 16.71 8.82 10.01
C ALA A 57 17.68 9.56 9.06
N LYS A 58 17.45 9.51 7.74
CA LYS A 58 18.33 10.17 6.75
C LYS A 58 17.87 11.56 6.39
N TYR A 59 16.57 11.73 6.20
CA TYR A 59 15.98 12.96 5.64
C TYR A 59 15.15 13.75 6.65
N GLY A 60 14.85 13.18 7.83
CA GLY A 60 13.98 13.79 8.83
C GLY A 60 12.52 13.87 8.39
N ILE A 61 12.06 12.98 7.51
CA ILE A 61 10.69 13.01 6.97
C ILE A 61 9.81 11.99 7.68
N ILE A 62 8.63 12.41 8.12
CA ILE A 62 7.56 11.55 8.65
C ILE A 62 6.32 11.61 7.74
N VAL A 63 5.44 10.62 7.86
CA VAL A 63 4.15 10.59 7.16
C VAL A 63 3.06 10.90 8.17
N GLU A 64 2.26 11.93 7.89
CA GLU A 64 1.11 12.31 8.72
C GLU A 64 -0.19 12.01 8.00
N GLY A 65 -1.23 11.63 8.77
CA GLY A 65 -2.58 11.46 8.26
C GLY A 65 -2.75 10.29 7.29
N TRP A 66 -2.01 9.19 7.48
CA TRP A 66 -2.15 7.99 6.65
C TRP A 66 -3.55 7.36 6.83
N PRO A 67 -4.28 7.03 5.74
CA PRO A 67 -5.69 6.64 5.84
C PRO A 67 -5.89 5.15 6.18
N LEU A 68 -4.88 4.31 5.98
CA LEU A 68 -4.95 2.88 6.24
C LEU A 68 -4.42 2.56 7.64
N THR A 69 -4.78 1.41 8.19
CA THR A 69 -4.30 0.96 9.51
C THR A 69 -2.78 0.84 9.55
N ASP A 70 -2.22 0.25 8.49
CA ASP A 70 -0.78 0.01 8.38
C ASP A 70 -0.16 0.81 7.23
N PHE A 71 1.08 1.25 7.45
CA PHE A 71 1.87 1.91 6.42
C PHE A 71 2.47 0.87 5.46
N CYS A 72 1.87 0.72 4.28
CA CYS A 72 2.22 -0.32 3.31
C CYS A 72 2.51 0.22 1.90
N CYS A 73 3.10 -0.64 1.06
CA CYS A 73 3.34 -0.33 -0.35
C CYS A 73 2.02 -0.38 -1.12
N PRO A 74 1.75 0.54 -2.07
CA PRO A 74 0.56 0.47 -2.92
C PRO A 74 0.40 -0.86 -3.66
N SER A 75 1.50 -1.55 -3.97
CA SER A 75 1.47 -2.88 -4.59
C SER A 75 0.85 -3.95 -3.70
N ASP A 76 0.98 -3.82 -2.37
CA ASP A 76 0.48 -4.77 -1.38
C ASP A 76 -1.01 -4.53 -1.04
N VAL A 77 -1.54 -3.36 -1.39
CA VAL A 77 -2.97 -3.03 -1.23
C VAL A 77 -3.78 -3.86 -2.23
N GLY A 78 -4.65 -4.73 -1.71
CA GLY A 78 -5.48 -5.62 -2.53
C GLY A 78 -6.78 -4.98 -3.00
N SER A 79 -7.30 -4.00 -2.26
CA SER A 79 -8.59 -3.37 -2.53
C SER A 79 -8.46 -2.16 -3.46
N HIS A 80 -9.23 -2.15 -4.54
CA HIS A 80 -9.33 -1.00 -5.44
C HIS A 80 -9.81 0.27 -4.72
N ASN A 81 -10.76 0.13 -3.77
CA ASN A 81 -11.28 1.26 -3.01
C ASN A 81 -10.21 1.88 -2.10
N GLU A 82 -9.38 1.07 -1.46
CA GLU A 82 -8.28 1.56 -0.61
C GLU A 82 -7.25 2.34 -1.43
N LEU A 83 -6.94 1.89 -2.66
CA LEU A 83 -6.06 2.61 -3.58
C LEU A 83 -6.64 3.97 -4.00
N LEU A 84 -7.94 4.03 -4.30
CA LEU A 84 -8.62 5.29 -4.62
C LEU A 84 -8.60 6.26 -3.45
N ILE A 85 -8.87 5.77 -2.23
CA ILE A 85 -8.78 6.58 -1.01
C ILE A 85 -7.35 7.11 -0.89
N LEU A 86 -6.35 6.24 -1.04
CA LEU A 86 -4.94 6.60 -0.92
C LEU A 86 -4.54 7.70 -1.93
N SER A 87 -4.91 7.56 -3.21
CA SER A 87 -4.64 8.60 -4.22
C SER A 87 -5.29 9.93 -3.84
N ARG A 88 -6.57 9.92 -3.47
CA ARG A 88 -7.32 11.14 -3.16
C ARG A 88 -6.82 11.86 -1.91
N VAL A 89 -6.42 11.13 -0.86
CA VAL A 89 -5.90 11.77 0.36
C VAL A 89 -4.55 12.45 0.15
N PHE A 90 -3.73 11.94 -0.78
CA PHE A 90 -2.48 12.60 -1.18
C PHE A 90 -2.73 13.82 -2.09
N GLU A 91 -3.71 13.73 -2.99
CA GLU A 91 -4.13 14.87 -3.83
C GLU A 91 -4.74 16.01 -3.00
N THR A 92 -5.58 15.66 -2.03
CA THR A 92 -6.23 16.62 -1.12
C THR A 92 -5.24 17.16 -0.08
N GLY A 93 -4.13 16.46 0.17
CA GLY A 93 -3.13 16.83 1.18
C GLY A 93 -3.49 16.43 2.62
N THR A 94 -4.55 15.62 2.80
CA THR A 94 -4.89 15.01 4.09
C THR A 94 -3.74 14.14 4.59
N THR A 95 -3.18 13.33 3.68
CA THR A 95 -1.92 12.62 3.91
C THR A 95 -0.79 13.42 3.29
N ARG A 96 0.23 13.75 4.09
CA ARG A 96 1.39 14.49 3.61
C ARG A 96 2.67 14.04 4.27
N PHE A 97 3.76 14.26 3.56
CA PHE A 97 5.09 14.15 4.13
C PHE A 97 5.39 15.42 4.91
N HIS A 98 5.81 15.27 6.15
CA HIS A 98 6.21 16.38 7.00
C HIS A 98 7.71 16.28 7.28
N LEU A 99 8.43 17.37 6.98
CA LEU A 99 9.85 17.50 7.29
C LEU A 99 9.99 17.99 8.72
N LEU A 100 10.54 17.14 9.60
CA LEU A 100 10.81 17.48 10.98
C LEU A 100 11.81 18.64 11.06
N SER A 101 11.55 19.56 11.98
CA SER A 101 12.54 20.57 12.36
C SER A 101 13.76 19.92 13.01
N SER A 102 14.88 20.63 13.07
CA SER A 102 16.12 20.11 13.67
C SER A 102 15.94 19.71 15.15
N GLU A 103 15.05 20.40 15.88
CA GLU A 103 14.74 20.11 17.27
C GLU A 103 13.88 18.85 17.40
N GLU A 104 12.82 18.73 16.60
CA GLU A 104 11.96 17.54 16.59
C GLU A 104 12.71 16.30 16.12
N PHE A 105 13.56 16.45 15.10
CA PHE A 105 14.39 15.36 14.61
C PHE A 105 15.38 14.88 15.68
N LYS A 106 15.93 15.79 16.49
CA LYS A 106 16.78 15.44 17.63
C LYS A 106 16.00 14.65 18.68
N ARG A 107 14.80 15.09 19.06
CA ARG A 107 13.92 14.37 20.01
C ARG A 107 13.56 12.98 19.50
N TRP A 108 13.13 12.90 18.25
CA TRP A 108 12.82 11.62 17.57
C TRP A 108 14.01 10.66 17.61
N LYS A 109 15.24 11.17 17.42
CA LYS A 109 16.45 10.36 17.47
C LYS A 109 16.80 9.91 18.90
N GLU A 110 16.62 10.78 19.90
CA GLU A 110 16.88 10.46 21.31
C GLU A 110 15.91 9.41 21.86
N GLU A 111 14.63 9.44 21.47
CA GLU A 111 13.63 8.44 21.86
C GLU A 111 13.89 7.06 21.23
N ARG A 112 14.49 7.02 20.03
CA ARG A 112 14.71 5.78 19.28
C ARG A 112 16.09 5.18 19.39
N LEU A 113 17.10 5.99 19.70
CA LEU A 113 18.33 5.41 20.21
C LEU A 113 17.90 4.64 21.45
N PRO A 114 18.07 3.31 21.50
CA PRO A 114 17.81 2.58 22.73
C PRO A 114 18.68 3.31 23.75
N VAL A 115 18.03 4.05 24.65
CA VAL A 115 18.68 4.65 25.81
C VAL A 115 19.50 3.50 26.30
N ALA A 116 20.82 3.59 26.14
CA ALA A 116 21.72 2.53 26.53
C ALA A 116 21.46 2.45 28.01
N THR A 117 20.55 1.55 28.40
CA THR A 117 20.00 1.45 29.74
C THR A 117 21.26 1.39 30.55
N PRO A 118 21.57 2.44 31.34
CA PRO A 118 22.87 2.60 31.92
C PRO A 118 23.12 1.28 32.60
N VAL A 119 24.07 0.52 32.04
CA VAL A 119 24.41 -0.80 32.50
C VAL A 119 24.67 -0.54 33.95
N ARG A 120 23.71 -0.92 34.81
CA ARG A 120 23.89 -0.78 36.24
C ARG A 120 25.21 -1.49 36.45
N PRO A 121 26.27 -0.81 36.92
CA PRO A 121 27.47 -1.52 37.29
C PRO A 121 26.98 -2.49 38.36
N SER A 122 26.84 -3.75 37.98
CA SER A 122 26.70 -4.84 38.93
C SER A 122 28.02 -4.83 39.68
N THR A 123 28.05 -4.02 40.74
CA THR A 123 28.96 -4.20 41.85
C THR A 123 28.55 -5.54 42.45
N ASP A 124 29.06 -6.60 41.85
CA ASP A 124 29.19 -7.89 42.50
C ASP A 124 30.64 -7.96 43.00
N PRO A 125 30.90 -7.58 44.25
CA PRO A 125 32.21 -7.76 44.84
C PRO A 125 32.35 -9.22 45.23
N ALA A 126 33.27 -9.89 44.54
CA ALA A 126 33.98 -11.06 45.02
C ALA A 126 33.16 -12.35 45.26
N GLN A 127 33.29 -13.29 44.33
CA GLN A 127 33.63 -14.65 44.76
C GLN A 127 34.61 -15.33 43.82
N SER A 128 35.74 -15.69 44.43
CA SER A 128 36.93 -16.29 43.87
C SER A 128 36.74 -17.73 43.37
N GLN A 129 37.58 -18.09 42.39
CA GLN A 129 38.17 -19.42 42.14
C GLN A 129 37.24 -20.63 41.91
N SER A 130 37.39 -21.27 40.74
CA SER A 130 38.12 -22.55 40.64
C SER A 130 38.22 -23.02 39.19
N ASP A 131 39.43 -23.39 38.79
CA ASP A 131 39.79 -24.03 37.52
C ASP A 131 39.06 -25.38 37.32
N ASN A 132 38.53 -25.63 36.12
CA ASN A 132 38.49 -27.00 35.59
C ASN A 132 38.32 -27.03 34.04
N PRO A 133 39.02 -27.89 33.29
CA PRO A 133 38.93 -27.93 31.82
C PRO A 133 38.12 -29.14 31.28
N THR A 134 37.31 -28.90 30.24
CA THR A 134 36.91 -29.83 29.13
C THR A 134 35.92 -30.99 29.48
N PRO A 135 35.29 -31.72 28.53
CA PRO A 135 34.47 -31.39 27.34
C PRO A 135 33.02 -31.99 27.38
N SER A 136 32.20 -31.69 26.35
CA SER A 136 31.08 -32.49 25.80
C SER A 136 30.03 -33.09 26.74
N THR A 137 28.76 -32.71 26.57
CA THR A 137 27.60 -33.65 26.42
C THR A 137 26.34 -32.89 25.96
N VAL A 138 25.59 -33.60 25.13
CA VAL A 138 24.40 -33.28 24.31
C VAL A 138 23.12 -33.00 25.15
N PRO A 139 21.95 -32.67 24.53
CA PRO A 139 21.01 -31.65 24.99
C PRO A 139 19.91 -32.19 25.92
N VAL A 140 19.44 -31.34 26.84
CA VAL A 140 18.20 -31.58 27.59
C VAL A 140 17.15 -30.56 27.16
N HIS A 141 16.14 -31.10 26.49
CA HIS A 141 14.87 -30.49 26.14
C HIS A 141 14.09 -30.16 27.42
N VAL A 142 14.00 -28.88 27.78
CA VAL A 142 13.09 -28.42 28.84
C VAL A 142 11.81 -27.95 28.17
N ASP A 143 10.81 -28.82 28.24
CA ASP A 143 9.42 -28.55 27.92
C ASP A 143 8.89 -27.51 28.93
N THR A 144 8.74 -26.26 28.50
CA THR A 144 8.18 -25.18 29.31
C THR A 144 6.85 -24.78 28.67
N PRO A 145 5.70 -25.08 29.29
CA PRO A 145 4.41 -24.61 28.78
C PRO A 145 4.31 -23.09 28.96
N PRO A 146 3.79 -22.36 27.95
CA PRO A 146 3.59 -20.91 28.08
C PRO A 146 2.46 -20.60 29.07
N PRO A 147 2.61 -19.58 29.94
CA PRO A 147 1.50 -19.11 30.76
C PRO A 147 0.42 -18.50 29.87
N THR A 148 -0.75 -19.14 29.86
CA THR A 148 -2.00 -18.59 29.34
C THR A 148 -2.34 -17.31 30.11
N SER A 149 -1.97 -16.16 29.54
CA SER A 149 -2.48 -14.87 30.00
C SER A 149 -3.82 -14.64 29.32
N THR A 150 -4.89 -15.05 30.00
CA THR A 150 -6.27 -14.68 29.69
C THR A 150 -6.41 -13.18 29.95
N VAL A 151 -6.22 -12.37 28.90
CA VAL A 151 -6.60 -10.96 28.92
C VAL A 151 -8.11 -10.91 28.68
N ILE A 152 -8.86 -10.70 29.76
CA ILE A 152 -10.27 -10.30 29.70
C ILE A 152 -10.28 -8.85 29.19
N PHE A 153 -10.46 -8.67 27.89
CA PHE A 153 -10.69 -7.34 27.33
C PHE A 153 -12.20 -7.05 27.41
N SER A 154 -12.55 -6.19 28.37
CA SER A 154 -13.90 -5.67 28.52
C SER A 154 -14.33 -4.96 27.25
N LEU A 155 -15.41 -5.46 26.64
CA LEU A 155 -16.05 -4.89 25.47
C LEU A 155 -16.62 -3.49 25.83
N PRO A 156 -16.23 -2.40 25.14
CA PRO A 156 -16.87 -1.10 25.32
C PRO A 156 -18.31 -1.18 24.81
N GLN A 157 -19.26 -0.99 25.72
CA GLN A 157 -20.68 -0.88 25.42
C GLN A 157 -20.92 0.35 24.53
N PRO A 158 -21.64 0.22 23.41
CA PRO A 158 -21.97 1.38 22.57
C PRO A 158 -22.92 2.32 23.33
N PRO A 159 -22.67 3.63 23.36
CA PRO A 159 -23.63 4.58 23.91
C PRO A 159 -24.88 4.62 23.03
N THR A 160 -26.00 4.33 23.66
CA THR A 160 -27.37 4.49 23.17
C THR A 160 -27.56 5.90 22.58
N PRO A 161 -28.15 6.07 21.37
CA PRO A 161 -28.45 7.39 20.83
C PRO A 161 -29.62 8.02 21.61
N ALA A 162 -29.33 9.05 22.41
CA ALA A 162 -30.35 9.94 22.93
C ALA A 162 -30.81 10.87 21.81
N LEU A 163 -32.03 10.62 21.31
CA LEU A 163 -32.84 11.57 20.55
C LEU A 163 -32.99 12.86 21.38
N SER A 164 -32.41 13.95 20.90
CA SER A 164 -32.70 15.30 21.40
C SER A 164 -32.59 16.27 20.24
N VAL A 165 -33.75 16.55 19.66
CA VAL A 165 -34.02 17.72 18.81
C VAL A 165 -34.02 18.93 19.73
N PRO A 166 -33.31 20.02 19.38
CA PRO A 166 -34.04 21.30 19.36
C PRO A 166 -33.62 22.25 18.23
N SER A 167 -34.65 22.84 17.64
CA SER A 167 -34.77 24.27 17.32
C SER A 167 -33.76 24.95 16.38
N THR A 168 -34.23 25.12 15.14
CA THR A 168 -34.23 26.38 14.37
C THR A 168 -33.56 27.58 15.06
N THR A 169 -32.36 27.94 14.60
CA THR A 169 -31.77 29.28 14.78
C THR A 169 -31.06 29.61 13.47
N GLN A 170 -31.77 30.23 12.53
CA GLN A 170 -31.62 31.66 12.21
C GLN A 170 -30.23 31.97 11.61
N CYS A 171 -30.15 31.91 10.26
CA CYS A 171 -29.03 32.45 9.49
C CYS A 171 -28.87 33.95 9.78
N PRO A 172 -27.70 34.42 10.25
CA PRO A 172 -27.34 35.82 10.12
C PRO A 172 -26.94 36.09 8.67
N SER A 173 -27.69 36.99 8.05
CA SER A 173 -27.44 37.58 6.74
C SER A 173 -26.00 38.10 6.65
N LEU A 174 -25.24 37.57 5.69
CA LEU A 174 -23.90 38.05 5.37
C LEU A 174 -24.01 39.44 4.71
N PRO A 175 -23.24 40.45 5.14
CA PRO A 175 -23.23 41.76 4.49
C PRO A 175 -22.59 41.67 3.10
N GLU A 176 -23.33 42.19 2.13
CA GLU A 176 -22.93 42.40 0.74
C GLU A 176 -21.72 43.36 0.66
N PRO A 177 -20.62 42.96 -0.01
CA PRO A 177 -19.49 43.86 -0.24
C PRO A 177 -19.80 44.88 -1.36
N PRO A 178 -19.37 46.14 -1.23
CA PRO A 178 -19.70 47.21 -2.17
C PRO A 178 -19.04 47.00 -3.54
N GLU A 179 -19.85 47.15 -4.59
CA GLU A 179 -19.43 47.31 -5.99
C GLU A 179 -18.35 48.40 -6.14
N PRO A 180 -17.20 48.09 -6.73
CA PRO A 180 -16.37 49.12 -7.35
C PRO A 180 -16.93 49.45 -8.74
N ALA A 181 -17.48 50.66 -8.82
CA ALA A 181 -17.90 51.32 -10.04
C ALA A 181 -16.75 51.45 -11.07
N SER A 182 -17.16 51.40 -12.33
CA SER A 182 -16.66 52.22 -13.44
C SER A 182 -15.27 51.92 -14.00
N SER A 183 -15.23 51.31 -15.19
CA SER A 183 -14.22 51.58 -16.21
C SER A 183 -14.73 51.26 -17.64
N PRO A 184 -14.20 51.93 -18.69
CA PRO A 184 -14.93 52.38 -19.87
C PRO A 184 -15.00 51.38 -21.06
N PRO A 185 -15.83 51.66 -22.08
CA PRO A 185 -15.94 50.82 -23.28
C PRO A 185 -14.81 51.13 -24.27
N LEU A 186 -14.00 50.12 -24.62
CA LEU A 186 -13.10 50.19 -25.76
C LEU A 186 -13.28 48.98 -26.68
N SER A 187 -13.90 49.27 -27.82
CA SER A 187 -13.56 48.81 -29.16
C SER A 187 -13.25 47.32 -29.40
N MET A 188 -14.25 46.65 -29.99
CA MET A 188 -14.06 45.65 -31.05
C MET A 188 -13.10 46.19 -32.12
N PRO A 189 -12.22 45.38 -32.78
CA PRO A 189 -12.70 44.35 -33.72
C PRO A 189 -11.82 43.10 -33.83
N PHE A 190 -12.42 41.98 -34.26
CA PHE A 190 -12.11 41.23 -35.50
C PHE A 190 -12.65 39.81 -35.35
N ALA A 191 -13.73 39.52 -36.08
CA ALA A 191 -14.35 38.21 -36.11
C ALA A 191 -13.45 37.21 -36.87
N PRO A 192 -13.12 36.04 -36.29
CA PRO A 192 -12.51 34.96 -37.06
C PRO A 192 -13.54 34.33 -38.02
N PRO A 193 -13.09 33.83 -39.20
CA PRO A 193 -13.98 33.24 -40.20
C PRO A 193 -14.66 31.95 -39.69
N PRO A 194 -15.84 31.60 -40.24
CA PRO A 194 -16.61 30.44 -39.83
C PRO A 194 -15.88 29.13 -40.17
N LEU A 195 -15.75 28.27 -39.16
CA LEU A 195 -15.26 26.90 -39.29
C LEU A 195 -16.24 26.05 -40.14
N PRO A 196 -15.73 25.12 -40.97
CA PRO A 196 -16.56 24.19 -41.73
C PRO A 196 -17.32 23.21 -40.82
N PRO A 197 -18.49 22.71 -41.26
CA PRO A 197 -19.34 21.83 -40.46
C PRO A 197 -18.65 20.49 -40.16
N PRO A 198 -18.86 19.92 -38.96
CA PRO A 198 -18.31 18.61 -38.62
C PRO A 198 -18.98 17.53 -39.48
N THR A 199 -18.16 16.79 -40.23
CA THR A 199 -18.54 15.56 -40.91
C THR A 199 -19.09 14.58 -39.87
N LEU A 200 -20.40 14.32 -39.94
CA LEU A 200 -21.10 13.29 -39.18
C LEU A 200 -20.46 11.92 -39.47
N LEU A 201 -19.73 11.39 -38.50
CA LEU A 201 -19.40 9.96 -38.46
C LEU A 201 -20.55 9.17 -37.84
N PRO A 202 -20.79 7.92 -38.28
CA PRO A 202 -21.94 7.12 -37.86
C PRO A 202 -21.93 6.84 -36.36
N ALA A 203 -23.08 7.07 -35.73
CA ALA A 203 -23.37 6.68 -34.37
C ALA A 203 -23.25 5.15 -34.20
N HIS A 204 -22.19 4.71 -33.53
CA HIS A 204 -22.11 3.38 -32.95
C HIS A 204 -22.55 3.46 -31.49
N TYR A 205 -23.82 3.08 -31.26
CA TYR A 205 -24.43 2.55 -30.04
C TYR A 205 -23.77 2.93 -28.69
N ALA A 206 -24.41 3.88 -28.01
CA ALA A 206 -24.32 4.02 -26.57
C ALA A 206 -24.99 2.80 -25.89
N THR A 207 -24.18 1.85 -25.43
CA THR A 207 -24.61 0.83 -24.49
C THR A 207 -24.74 1.50 -23.12
N GLN A 208 -25.97 1.67 -22.65
CA GLN A 208 -26.22 2.08 -21.27
C GLN A 208 -25.73 0.99 -20.33
N HIS A 209 -24.64 1.24 -19.62
CA HIS A 209 -24.21 0.39 -18.53
C HIS A 209 -25.03 0.71 -17.29
N SER A 210 -25.97 -0.20 -17.02
CA SER A 210 -26.70 -0.34 -15.77
C SER A 210 -25.72 -0.56 -14.62
N LEU A 211 -25.82 0.29 -13.59
CA LEU A 211 -25.12 0.14 -12.31
C LEU A 211 -25.77 -1.01 -11.53
N LEU A 212 -25.18 -2.21 -11.61
CA LEU A 212 -25.41 -3.23 -10.59
C LEU A 212 -24.25 -3.20 -9.59
N VAL A 213 -24.51 -2.50 -8.49
CA VAL A 213 -23.80 -2.62 -7.23
C VAL A 213 -24.11 -4.01 -6.67
N LEU A 214 -23.11 -4.89 -6.62
CA LEU A 214 -23.11 -6.05 -5.75
C LEU A 214 -21.92 -5.95 -4.81
N SER A 215 -22.19 -5.41 -3.61
CA SER A 215 -21.43 -5.74 -2.42
C SER A 215 -21.87 -7.12 -1.92
N LEU A 216 -20.93 -8.04 -1.74
CA LEU A 216 -21.05 -9.09 -0.75
C LEU A 216 -19.66 -9.40 -0.20
N GLY A 217 -19.51 -9.15 1.11
CA GLY A 217 -18.26 -9.21 1.84
C GLY A 217 -17.82 -10.63 2.23
N GLY A 218 -16.70 -10.66 2.95
CA GLY A 218 -16.12 -11.83 3.57
C GLY A 218 -14.69 -11.56 4.00
N GLU A 219 -14.53 -10.91 5.16
CA GLU A 219 -13.29 -10.90 5.95
C GLU A 219 -12.97 -12.33 6.41
N ASP A 220 -11.68 -12.72 6.42
CA ASP A 220 -10.97 -13.15 7.64
C ASP A 220 -9.52 -13.63 7.41
N HIS A 221 -8.61 -12.86 8.02
CA HIS A 221 -7.48 -13.21 8.90
C HIS A 221 -6.35 -14.19 8.52
N ALA A 222 -5.14 -13.59 8.59
CA ALA A 222 -3.93 -14.03 9.29
C ALA A 222 -3.08 -15.22 8.76
N GLY A 223 -1.78 -14.93 8.61
CA GLY A 223 -0.77 -15.88 8.15
C GLY A 223 -0.30 -16.87 9.23
N ASN A 224 0.17 -18.03 8.76
CA ASN A 224 1.21 -18.79 9.47
C ASN A 224 2.05 -19.60 8.46
N LYS A 225 3.34 -19.72 8.73
CA LYS A 225 4.28 -20.57 7.97
C LYS A 225 4.19 -22.01 8.48
N GLN A 226 4.38 -22.94 7.54
CA GLN A 226 4.92 -24.30 7.74
C GLN A 226 3.93 -25.39 8.22
N LYS A 227 3.54 -26.31 7.32
CA LYS A 227 4.13 -27.64 7.06
C LYS A 227 3.28 -28.36 6.01
N HIS A 228 3.91 -29.23 5.23
CA HIS A 228 3.28 -30.10 4.24
C HIS A 228 2.06 -30.83 4.83
N ALA A 229 0.86 -30.43 4.41
CA ALA A 229 -0.36 -31.22 4.54
C ALA A 229 -0.91 -31.43 3.12
N THR A 230 -1.30 -32.67 2.85
CA THR A 230 -1.93 -33.13 1.62
C THR A 230 -3.11 -32.25 1.22
N PRO A 231 -3.34 -32.02 -0.08
CA PRO A 231 -4.41 -31.13 -0.53
C PRO A 231 -5.76 -31.77 -0.20
N ILE A 232 -6.41 -31.26 0.85
CA ILE A 232 -7.86 -31.41 1.01
C ILE A 232 -8.45 -30.61 -0.14
N SER A 233 -9.03 -31.34 -1.10
CA SER A 233 -9.79 -30.80 -2.22
C SER A 233 -11.03 -30.10 -1.68
N ALA A 234 -10.86 -28.87 -1.19
CA ALA A 234 -11.96 -27.96 -0.97
C ALA A 234 -12.49 -27.59 -2.35
N MET A 235 -13.59 -28.22 -2.75
CA MET A 235 -14.37 -27.84 -3.93
C MET A 235 -14.94 -26.44 -3.69
N PHE A 236 -14.20 -25.42 -4.10
CA PHE A 236 -14.77 -24.10 -4.34
C PHE A 236 -15.60 -24.19 -5.61
N ILE A 237 -16.86 -24.58 -5.47
CA ILE A 237 -17.83 -24.54 -6.56
C ILE A 237 -18.26 -23.09 -6.73
N ASN A 238 -17.63 -22.38 -7.66
CA ASN A 238 -18.14 -21.09 -8.15
C ASN A 238 -19.48 -21.37 -8.86
N THR A 239 -20.56 -21.40 -8.08
CA THR A 239 -21.93 -21.52 -8.60
C THR A 239 -22.47 -20.12 -8.81
N VAL A 240 -22.63 -19.71 -10.06
CA VAL A 240 -23.33 -18.46 -10.39
C VAL A 240 -24.80 -18.83 -10.62
N THR A 241 -25.67 -18.37 -9.72
CA THR A 241 -27.12 -18.60 -9.81
C THR A 241 -27.73 -17.56 -10.74
N MET A 242 -28.36 -18.00 -11.83
CA MET A 242 -29.14 -17.12 -12.70
C MET A 242 -30.49 -16.76 -12.06
N GLU A 243 -31.15 -15.72 -12.56
CA GLU A 243 -32.45 -15.20 -12.07
C GLU A 243 -33.60 -16.23 -12.05
N ASN A 244 -33.45 -17.35 -12.75
CA ASN A 244 -34.38 -18.48 -12.78
C ASN A 244 -34.04 -19.61 -11.80
N GLY A 245 -33.04 -19.43 -10.93
CA GLY A 245 -32.62 -20.44 -9.93
C GLY A 245 -31.87 -21.64 -10.51
N LEU A 246 -31.59 -21.67 -11.82
CA LEU A 246 -30.86 -22.77 -12.44
C LEU A 246 -29.35 -22.54 -12.26
N GLY A 247 -28.71 -23.33 -11.41
CA GLY A 247 -27.27 -23.25 -11.16
C GLY A 247 -26.47 -23.75 -12.36
N ILE A 248 -25.70 -22.87 -13.00
CA ILE A 248 -24.77 -23.28 -14.05
C ILE A 248 -23.49 -23.81 -13.39
N THR A 249 -23.26 -25.11 -13.52
CA THR A 249 -22.01 -25.74 -13.11
C THR A 249 -21.00 -25.57 -14.24
N ILE A 250 -20.00 -24.71 -14.06
CA ILE A 250 -18.91 -24.58 -15.03
C ILE A 250 -17.92 -25.73 -14.80
N PRO A 251 -17.78 -26.68 -15.73
CA PRO A 251 -16.79 -27.74 -15.58
C PRO A 251 -15.39 -27.14 -15.62
N MET A 252 -14.63 -27.37 -14.56
CA MET A 252 -13.27 -26.87 -14.44
C MET A 252 -12.40 -27.49 -15.56
N LYS A 253 -11.87 -26.65 -16.45
CA LYS A 253 -10.92 -27.10 -17.47
C LYS A 253 -9.66 -27.59 -16.77
N THR A 254 -9.38 -28.89 -16.86
CA THR A 254 -8.14 -29.49 -16.36
C THR A 254 -6.95 -28.83 -17.07
N CYS A 255 -6.16 -28.06 -16.32
CA CYS A 255 -4.97 -27.42 -16.88
C CYS A 255 -3.97 -28.50 -17.30
N LYS A 256 -3.45 -28.38 -18.53
CA LYS A 256 -2.48 -29.33 -19.09
C LYS A 256 -1.26 -29.38 -18.18
N VAL A 257 -0.98 -30.56 -17.62
CA VAL A 257 0.23 -30.80 -16.83
C VAL A 257 1.42 -30.51 -17.74
N ARG A 258 2.26 -29.56 -17.34
CA ARG A 258 3.45 -29.21 -18.10
C ARG A 258 4.37 -30.42 -18.19
N SER A 259 4.90 -30.69 -19.39
CA SER A 259 5.72 -31.87 -19.71
C SER A 259 7.07 -31.92 -18.98
N ASP A 260 7.46 -30.82 -18.32
CA ASP A 260 8.65 -30.70 -17.51
C ASP A 260 8.44 -31.13 -16.05
N LYS A 261 7.20 -31.45 -15.64
CA LYS A 261 6.90 -31.91 -14.29
C LYS A 261 7.54 -33.28 -14.05
N GLY A 262 8.71 -33.27 -13.42
CA GLY A 262 9.50 -34.46 -13.08
C GLY A 262 10.89 -34.51 -13.74
N ILE A 263 11.22 -33.56 -14.62
CA ILE A 263 12.56 -33.49 -15.19
C ILE A 263 13.49 -32.88 -14.13
N LYS A 264 14.38 -33.70 -13.57
CA LYS A 264 15.46 -33.24 -12.70
C LYS A 264 16.41 -32.38 -13.54
N HIS A 265 16.32 -31.06 -13.39
CA HIS A 265 17.33 -30.16 -13.92
C HIS A 265 18.67 -30.52 -13.29
N GLY A 266 19.64 -30.88 -14.15
CA GLY A 266 20.96 -31.31 -13.72
C GLY A 266 21.70 -30.24 -12.91
N PRO A 267 22.84 -30.61 -12.30
CA PRO A 267 23.62 -29.74 -11.43
C PRO A 267 23.92 -28.41 -12.13
N ARG A 268 23.39 -27.31 -11.57
CA ARG A 268 23.62 -25.96 -12.07
C ARG A 268 25.12 -25.69 -11.93
N ARG A 269 25.85 -25.59 -13.05
CA ARG A 269 27.28 -25.26 -13.01
C ARG A 269 27.47 -23.92 -12.29
N PRO A 270 28.34 -23.84 -11.27
CA PRO A 270 28.66 -22.58 -10.63
C PRO A 270 29.28 -21.65 -11.68
N GLN A 271 28.62 -20.52 -11.89
CA GLN A 271 29.11 -19.46 -12.77
C GLN A 271 30.34 -18.86 -12.10
N SER A 272 31.52 -19.25 -12.58
CA SER A 272 32.80 -18.69 -12.15
C SER A 272 32.81 -17.20 -12.41
N GLY A 273 32.67 -16.42 -11.34
CA GLY A 273 32.79 -14.97 -11.34
C GLY A 273 34.23 -14.54 -11.61
N GLY A 274 34.58 -14.43 -12.89
CA GLY A 274 35.73 -13.65 -13.33
C GLY A 274 35.28 -12.20 -13.53
N ARG A 275 35.42 -11.38 -12.50
CA ARG A 275 35.53 -9.92 -12.64
C ARG A 275 36.67 -9.44 -11.76
N GLU A 276 37.83 -9.41 -12.40
CA GLU A 276 38.97 -8.57 -12.10
C GLU A 276 38.55 -7.16 -11.65
N ASN A 277 38.85 -6.85 -10.39
CA ASN A 277 38.85 -5.49 -9.86
C ASN A 277 40.08 -4.78 -10.43
N VAL A 278 39.87 -3.89 -11.41
CA VAL A 278 40.89 -2.92 -11.81
C VAL A 278 40.81 -1.74 -10.84
N PRO A 279 41.89 -1.39 -10.11
CA PRO A 279 41.93 -0.17 -9.31
C PRO A 279 41.95 1.03 -10.24
N ILE A 280 40.96 1.90 -10.15
CA ILE A 280 41.02 3.23 -10.78
C ILE A 280 41.88 4.10 -9.86
N GLU A 281 43.15 4.17 -10.21
CA GLU A 281 44.15 5.06 -9.63
C GLU A 281 43.79 6.52 -9.95
N ALA A 282 43.92 7.35 -8.93
CA ALA A 282 43.58 8.76 -8.93
C ALA A 282 44.48 9.56 -9.88
N ALA A 283 43.86 10.40 -10.71
CA ALA A 283 44.54 11.49 -11.41
C ALA A 283 43.68 12.76 -11.33
N ASN A 284 44.37 13.90 -11.23
CA ASN A 284 43.93 15.31 -11.17
C ASN A 284 43.81 15.82 -9.72
N SER A 285 44.79 16.44 -9.07
CA SER A 285 45.95 17.25 -9.49
C SER A 285 45.62 18.50 -10.33
N LEU A 286 45.72 19.65 -9.65
CA LEU A 286 46.05 21.00 -10.11
C LEU A 286 45.20 21.70 -11.19
N GLN A 287 44.48 22.74 -10.74
CA GLN A 287 44.25 24.07 -11.35
C GLN A 287 43.16 24.75 -10.49
N THR A 288 43.24 25.95 -9.94
CA THR A 288 44.22 27.06 -9.90
C THR A 288 43.88 27.87 -8.65
#